data_AF-A0A3C1B308-F1
#
_entry.id   AF-A0A3C1B308-F1
#
_cell.length_a   1.000
_cell.length_b   1.000
_cell.length_c   1.000
_cell.angle_alpha   90.00
_cell.angle_beta   90.00
_cell.angle_gamma   90.00
#
_symmetry.space_group_name_H-M   'P 1'
#
loop_
_entity.id
_entity.type
_entity.pdbx_description
1 polymer ?
#
loop_
_entity_poly.entity_id
_entity_poly.type
_entity_poly.pdbx_seq_one_letter_code
_entity_poly.pdbx_strand_id
1 'polypeptide(L)'
;MRAIMIMYDSLNRNMLQPYGCDWTKTPNFQRLAEKSVRFDNCYVGSLPCMPARRELHTGRSNFLHRSWGPIEPFDDSMPEILKKAGIYTHLV
;
A
#
# COMPACT_ATOMS: atom_id res chain seq x y z
N MET A 1 -7.29 -17.41 -8.16
CA MET A 1 -6.57 -16.86 -6.98
C MET A 1 -7.30 -15.61 -6.50
N ARG A 2 -7.32 -15.33 -5.20
CA ARG A 2 -7.88 -14.08 -4.63
C ARG A 2 -6.75 -13.32 -3.94
N ALA A 3 -6.79 -11.99 -3.99
CA ALA A 3 -5.80 -11.12 -3.36
C ALA A 3 -6.50 -10.07 -2.48
N ILE A 4 -5.88 -9.72 -1.35
CA ILE A 4 -6.34 -8.65 -0.46
C ILE A 4 -5.13 -7.75 -0.23
N MET A 5 -5.29 -6.46 -0.53
CA MET A 5 -4.31 -5.42 -0.23
C MET A 5 -4.77 -4.68 1.02
N ILE A 6 -3.99 -4.77 2.09
CA ILE A 6 -4.25 -4.08 3.36
C ILE A 6 -3.24 -2.95 3.47
N MET A 7 -3.73 -1.74 3.72
CA MET A 7 -2.90 -0.56 3.93
C MET A 7 -3.37 0.20 5.16
N TYR A 8 -2.40 0.71 5.91
CA TYR A 8 -2.63 1.54 7.08
C TYR A 8 -2.11 2.94 6.81
N ASP A 9 -2.89 3.97 7.17
CA ASP A 9 -2.43 5.34 7.05
C ASP A 9 -1.47 5.67 8.20
N SER A 10 -0.34 6.29 7.86
CA SER A 10 0.66 6.78 8.82
C SER A 10 1.24 5.71 9.78
N LEU A 11 1.23 4.43 9.37
CA LEU A 11 1.81 3.34 10.17
C LEU A 11 3.33 3.43 10.19
N ASN A 12 3.88 3.55 11.40
CA ASN A 12 5.33 3.47 11.61
C ASN A 12 5.75 2.01 11.85
N ARG A 13 6.60 1.47 10.96
CA ARG A 13 7.13 0.09 11.08
C ARG A 13 7.81 -0.18 12.42
N ASN A 14 8.45 0.82 13.03
CA ASN A 14 9.16 0.67 14.31
C ASN A 14 8.20 0.45 15.50
N MET A 15 6.88 0.54 15.28
CA MET A 15 5.85 0.24 16.27
C MET A 15 5.33 -1.21 16.16
N LEU A 16 5.91 -2.03 15.29
CA LEU A 16 5.45 -3.40 15.03
C LEU A 16 6.44 -4.43 15.58
N GLN A 17 5.92 -5.49 16.21
CA GLN A 17 6.74 -6.59 16.76
C GLN A 17 7.63 -7.26 15.70
N PRO A 18 7.14 -7.53 14.47
CA PRO A 18 8.00 -8.05 13.41
C PRO A 18 9.21 -7.20 13.07
N TYR A 19 9.23 -5.91 13.41
CA TYR A 19 10.37 -5.01 13.17
C TYR A 19 11.14 -4.68 14.46
N GLY A 20 10.94 -5.45 15.53
CA GLY A 20 11.72 -5.36 16.78
C GLY A 20 11.10 -4.50 17.88
N CYS A 21 9.85 -4.04 17.73
CA CYS A 21 9.15 -3.33 18.80
C CYS A 21 8.75 -4.30 19.92
N ASP A 22 9.25 -4.08 21.14
CA ASP A 22 8.98 -4.92 22.32
C ASP A 22 7.84 -4.39 23.21
N TRP A 23 7.51 -3.10 23.10
CA TRP A 23 6.52 -2.44 23.97
C TRP A 23 5.12 -2.35 23.34
N THR A 24 5.00 -2.33 22.02
CA THR A 24 3.69 -2.35 21.34
C THR A 24 3.26 -3.78 20.99
N LYS A 25 2.10 -4.21 21.48
CA LYS A 25 1.57 -5.56 21.22
C LYS A 25 0.85 -5.60 19.87
N THR A 26 1.43 -6.30 18.90
CA THR A 26 0.90 -6.49 17.53
C THR A 26 0.87 -7.97 17.11
N PRO A 27 0.21 -8.85 17.88
CA PRO A 27 0.28 -10.31 17.70
C PRO A 27 -0.22 -10.78 16.32
N ASN A 28 -1.16 -10.05 15.71
CA ASN A 28 -1.63 -10.35 14.36
C ASN A 28 -0.60 -10.03 13.27
N PHE A 29 0.20 -8.98 13.44
CA PHE A 29 1.31 -8.68 12.53
C PHE A 29 2.43 -9.71 12.68
N GLN A 30 2.72 -10.14 13.91
CA GLN A 30 3.65 -11.24 14.19
C GLN A 30 3.23 -12.53 13.49
N ARG A 31 1.97 -12.95 13.69
CA ARG A 31 1.40 -14.13 13.03
C ARG A 31 1.40 -14.05 11.50
N LEU A 32 1.26 -12.84 10.93
CA LEU A 32 1.34 -12.64 9.48
C LEU A 32 2.78 -12.81 8.99
N ALA A 33 3.74 -12.19 9.66
CA ALA A 33 5.15 -12.24 9.30
C ALA A 33 5.72 -13.67 9.33
N GLU A 34 5.24 -14.54 10.22
CA GLU A 34 5.61 -15.97 10.27
C GLU A 34 5.12 -16.80 9.07
N LYS A 35 4.14 -16.28 8.32
CA LYS A 35 3.47 -16.97 7.21
C LYS A 35 3.69 -16.28 5.87
N SER A 36 4.50 -15.24 5.82
CA SER A 36 4.71 -14.41 4.64
C SER A 36 6.18 -13.99 4.51
N VAL A 37 6.49 -13.28 3.43
CA VAL A 37 7.76 -12.61 3.26
C VAL A 37 7.67 -11.21 3.88
N ARG A 38 8.62 -10.87 4.76
CA ARG A 38 8.81 -9.52 5.30
C ARG A 38 9.89 -8.80 4.50
N PHE A 39 9.63 -7.55 4.14
CA PHE A 39 10.61 -6.70 3.46
C PHE A 39 11.17 -5.67 4.44
N ASP A 40 12.48 -5.75 4.70
CA ASP A 40 13.16 -4.77 5.57
C ASP A 40 13.46 -3.45 4.84
N ASN A 41 13.44 -3.47 3.50
CA ASN A 41 13.70 -2.33 2.61
C ASN A 41 12.53 -2.11 1.65
N CYS A 42 11.44 -1.53 2.17
CA CYS A 42 10.28 -1.11 1.38
C CYS A 42 10.04 0.38 1.60
N TYR A 43 10.13 1.16 0.52
CA TYR A 43 10.03 2.62 0.56
C TYR A 43 8.87 3.08 -0.32
N VAL A 44 8.16 4.10 0.14
CA VAL A 44 7.18 4.81 -0.67
C VAL A 44 7.90 5.69 -1.68
N GLY A 45 7.35 5.82 -2.90
CA GLY A 45 7.91 6.71 -3.92
C GLY A 45 7.62 8.17 -3.59
N SER A 46 6.37 8.47 -3.27
CA SER A 46 5.89 9.83 -2.99
C SER A 46 5.13 9.95 -1.67
N LEU A 47 5.38 11.04 -0.93
CA LEU A 47 4.62 11.44 0.26
C LEU A 47 4.04 12.85 0.07
N PRO A 48 2.92 13.20 0.74
CA PRO A 48 2.17 12.44 1.75
C PRO A 48 1.09 11.52 1.12
N CYS A 49 0.01 11.23 1.86
CA CYS A 49 -0.99 10.18 1.57
C CYS A 49 -1.56 10.16 0.13
N MET A 50 -1.92 11.30 -0.46
CA MET A 50 -2.54 11.33 -1.79
C MET A 50 -1.58 10.90 -2.91
N PRO A 51 -0.35 11.47 -3.01
CA PRO A 51 0.69 10.94 -3.88
C PRO A 51 0.93 9.45 -3.70
N ALA A 52 1.15 8.98 -2.46
CA ALA A 52 1.40 7.56 -2.17
C ALA A 52 0.28 6.65 -2.71
N ARG A 53 -0.98 7.04 -2.49
CA ARG A 53 -2.16 6.31 -2.96
C ARG A 53 -2.26 6.33 -4.49
N ARG A 54 -1.95 7.44 -5.14
CA ARG A 54 -1.93 7.51 -6.61
C ARG A 54 -0.86 6.60 -7.21
N GLU A 55 0.31 6.48 -6.60
CA GLU A 55 1.34 5.53 -7.04
C GLU A 55 0.89 4.08 -6.86
N LEU A 56 0.13 3.76 -5.81
CA LEU A 56 -0.48 2.43 -5.66
C LEU A 56 -1.48 2.08 -6.76
N HIS A 57 -2.22 3.07 -7.26
CA HIS A 57 -3.12 2.88 -8.40
C HIS A 57 -2.35 2.74 -9.72
N THR A 58 -1.36 3.59 -9.95
CA THR A 58 -0.72 3.76 -11.28
C THR A 58 0.55 2.94 -11.47
N GLY A 59 1.17 2.48 -10.39
CA GLY A 59 2.47 1.80 -10.42
C GLY A 59 3.64 2.69 -10.85
N ARG A 60 3.50 4.02 -10.78
CA ARG A 60 4.47 5.00 -11.30
C ARG A 60 4.78 6.09 -10.29
N SER A 61 6.02 6.57 -10.26
CA SER A 61 6.38 7.71 -9.41
C SER A 61 5.82 9.02 -9.96
N ASN A 62 4.98 9.69 -9.18
CA ASN A 62 4.18 10.82 -9.69
C ASN A 62 4.59 12.18 -9.13
N PHE A 63 5.20 12.27 -7.95
CA PHE A 63 5.47 13.55 -7.27
C PHE A 63 6.39 14.50 -8.05
N LEU A 64 7.32 13.96 -8.85
CA LEU A 64 8.20 14.77 -9.70
C LEU A 64 7.46 15.47 -10.85
N HIS A 65 6.30 14.94 -11.23
CA HIS A 65 5.52 15.41 -12.37
C HIS A 65 4.22 16.08 -11.95
N ARG A 66 3.84 15.98 -10.67
CA ARG A 66 2.60 16.53 -10.17
C ARG A 66 2.65 16.78 -8.67
N SER A 67 2.08 17.91 -8.27
CA SER A 67 1.81 18.26 -6.88
C SER A 67 0.79 17.33 -6.22
N TRP A 68 0.60 17.52 -4.92
CA TRP A 68 -0.40 16.82 -4.13
C TRP A 68 -1.81 17.00 -4.70
N GLY A 69 -2.52 15.88 -4.93
CA GLY A 69 -3.87 15.89 -5.49
C GLY A 69 -4.44 14.48 -5.71
N PRO A 70 -5.72 14.39 -6.09
CA PRO A 70 -6.39 13.10 -6.35
C PRO A 70 -5.92 12.44 -7.66
N ILE A 71 -6.35 11.19 -7.85
CA ILE A 71 -6.25 10.51 -9.14
C ILE A 71 -7.04 11.31 -10.19
N GLU A 72 -6.53 11.37 -11.42
CA GLU A 72 -7.17 12.08 -12.54
C GLU A 72 -7.89 11.12 -13.48
N PRO A 73 -8.84 11.60 -14.30
CA PRO A 73 -9.57 10.76 -15.26
C PRO A 73 -8.69 10.04 -16.28
N PHE A 74 -7.46 10.52 -16.51
CA PHE A 74 -6.50 9.93 -17.45
C PHE A 74 -5.46 9.01 -16.79
N ASP A 75 -5.51 8.85 -15.46
CA ASP A 75 -4.59 7.96 -14.76
C ASP A 75 -5.00 6.50 -14.91
N ASP A 76 -4.02 5.64 -15.20
CA ASP A 76 -4.22 4.20 -15.17
C ASP A 76 -4.46 3.72 -13.73
N SER A 77 -5.67 3.21 -13.47
CA SER A 77 -6.04 2.68 -12.15
C SER A 77 -5.98 1.16 -12.16
N MET A 78 -5.03 0.57 -11.42
CA MET A 78 -4.88 -0.89 -11.31
C MET A 78 -6.20 -1.61 -10.98
N PRO A 79 -7.03 -1.16 -10.01
CA PRO A 79 -8.34 -1.79 -9.77
C PRO A 79 -9.28 -1.71 -10.99
N GLU A 80 -9.27 -0.61 -11.73
CA GLU A 80 -10.11 -0.46 -12.93
C GLU A 80 -9.66 -1.38 -14.06
N ILE A 81 -8.35 -1.49 -14.27
CA ILE A 81 -7.75 -2.39 -15.27
C ILE A 81 -8.14 -3.85 -14.96
N LEU A 82 -8.05 -4.26 -13.70
CA LEU A 82 -8.49 -5.59 -13.26
C LEU A 82 -10.00 -5.80 -13.52
N LYS A 83 -10.84 -4.81 -13.21
CA LYS A 83 -12.28 -4.88 -13.49
C LYS A 83 -12.58 -5.03 -14.97
N LYS A 84 -11.90 -4.28 -15.84
CA LYS A 84 -12.01 -4.39 -17.31
C LYS A 84 -11.57 -5.77 -17.83
N ALA A 85 -10.61 -6.40 -17.15
CA ALA A 85 -10.18 -7.77 -17.43
C ALA A 85 -11.10 -8.86 -16.83
N GLY A 86 -12.27 -8.50 -16.28
CA GLY A 86 -13.22 -9.45 -15.70
C GLY A 86 -12.89 -9.90 -14.28
N ILE A 87 -11.91 -9.29 -13.61
CA ILE A 87 -11.53 -9.60 -12.23
C ILE A 87 -12.34 -8.70 -11.29
N TYR A 88 -13.04 -9.31 -10.32
CA TYR A 88 -13.76 -8.55 -9.31
C TYR A 88 -12.81 -7.75 -8.41
N THR A 89 -13.08 -6.45 -8.28
CA THR A 89 -12.35 -5.53 -7.40
C THR A 89 -13.32 -4.81 -6.48
N HIS A 90 -12.93 -4.61 -5.22
CA HIS A 90 -13.73 -3.91 -4.23
C HIS A 90 -12.83 -3.11 -3.29
N LEU A 91 -13.27 -1.92 -2.92
CA LEU A 91 -12.64 -1.07 -1.91
C LEU A 91 -13.57 -0.99 -0.70
N VAL A 92 -12.99 -1.17 0.49
CA VAL A 92 -13.66 -1.05 1.79
C VAL A 92 -13.05 0.12 2.55
#